data_AF-A0A2R5L3D5-F1
#
_entry.id   AF-A0A2R5L3D5-F1
#
_cell.length_a   1.000
_cell.length_b   1.000
_cell.length_c   1.000
_cell.angle_alpha   90.00
_cell.angle_beta   90.00
_cell.angle_gamma   90.00
#
_symmetry.space_group_name_H-M   'P 1'
#
loop_
_entity.id
_entity.type
_entity.pdbx_description
1 polymer ?
#
loop_
_entity_poly.entity_id
_entity_poly.type
_entity_poly.pdbx_seq_one_letter_code
_entity_poly.pdbx_strand_id
1 'polypeptide(L)'
;IHVLWNEYGPSVCRCFIDELQLIVNYWLLQKGASIGIGDTIAGTSTLHDINATIVNAKKEVTALINKARTGNLERKPGKTIMETFEANVNSALNSATEKAGKAVQKALRKDNNIKMMVDAGSKGNAINICQIIACVGQQNVQGKRIGYGFIDRTLPHFNKDDLGPESRGFVENSYLQGLTPQELYFHAMGGREGIVDTA
;
A
#
# COMPACT_ATOMS: atom_id res chain seq x y z
N ILE A 1 26.06 10.00 14.91
CA ILE A 1 27.04 9.09 14.26
C ILE A 1 27.94 9.86 13.29
N HIS A 2 27.42 10.39 12.17
CA HIS A 2 28.24 11.11 11.17
C HIS A 2 29.10 12.24 11.76
N VAL A 3 28.52 13.10 12.60
CA VAL A 3 29.27 14.19 13.28
C VAL A 3 30.36 13.64 14.20
N LEU A 4 30.05 12.65 15.05
CA LEU A 4 31.01 12.04 15.97
C LEU A 4 32.20 11.41 15.24
N TRP A 5 31.94 10.76 14.10
CA TRP A 5 32.97 10.17 13.27
C TRP A 5 33.94 11.23 12.74
N ASN A 6 33.41 12.36 12.25
CA ASN A 6 34.21 13.41 11.64
C ASN A 6 34.99 14.25 12.66
N GLU A 7 34.40 14.55 13.83
CA GLU A 7 35.00 15.44 14.83
C GLU A 7 35.90 14.70 15.83
N TYR A 8 35.51 13.49 16.26
CA TYR A 8 36.17 12.77 17.36
C TYR A 8 36.82 11.46 16.92
N GLY A 9 36.68 11.10 15.64
CA GLY A 9 37.29 9.93 15.05
C GLY A 9 36.56 8.61 15.34
N PRO A 10 37.07 7.51 14.77
CA PRO A 10 36.37 6.22 14.73
C PRO A 10 36.25 5.56 16.11
N SER A 11 37.25 5.68 16.97
CA SER A 11 37.29 5.02 18.29
C SER A 11 36.19 5.54 19.21
N VAL A 12 36.01 6.87 19.26
CA VAL A 12 34.95 7.51 20.07
C VAL A 12 33.57 7.18 19.50
N CYS A 13 33.41 7.24 18.17
CA CYS A 13 32.15 6.89 17.53
C CYS A 13 31.75 5.43 17.79
N ARG A 14 32.71 4.50 17.79
CA ARG A 14 32.47 3.09 18.14
C ARG A 14 32.00 2.96 19.58
N CYS A 15 32.73 3.56 20.53
CA CYS A 15 32.39 3.49 21.95
C CYS A 15 30.99 4.03 22.21
N PHE A 16 30.61 5.13 21.56
CA PHE A 16 29.28 5.70 21.65
C PHE A 16 28.18 4.73 21.19
N ILE A 17 28.39 4.00 20.08
CA ILE A 17 27.41 3.02 19.59
C ILE A 17 27.28 1.85 20.58
N ASP A 18 28.40 1.33 21.07
CA ASP A 18 28.44 0.20 22.03
C ASP A 18 27.68 0.58 23.33
N GLU A 19 27.96 1.76 23.89
CA GLU A 19 27.32 2.25 25.11
C GLU A 19 25.83 2.56 24.92
N LEU A 20 25.46 3.21 23.81
CA LEU A 20 24.07 3.50 23.49
C LEU A 20 23.26 2.21 23.37
N GLN A 21 23.79 1.20 22.66
CA GLN A 21 23.14 -0.09 22.53
C GLN A 21 22.97 -0.78 23.88
N LEU A 22 24.02 -0.79 24.72
CA LEU A 22 23.95 -1.41 26.04
C LEU A 22 22.85 -0.80 26.91
N ILE A 23 22.81 0.54 27.02
CA ILE A 23 21.84 1.25 27.84
C ILE A 23 20.41 1.07 27.32
N VAL A 24 20.21 1.26 26.01
CA VAL A 24 18.86 1.15 25.41
C VAL A 24 18.35 -0.28 25.47
N ASN A 25 19.20 -1.29 25.22
CA ASN A 25 18.79 -2.69 25.29
C ASN A 25 18.45 -3.10 26.73
N TYR A 26 19.24 -2.64 27.72
CA TYR A 26 18.94 -2.90 29.14
C TYR A 26 17.60 -2.27 29.56
N TRP A 27 17.33 -1.03 29.13
CA TRP A 27 16.04 -0.39 29.36
C TRP A 27 14.89 -1.12 28.66
N LEU A 28 15.08 -1.53 27.40
CA LEU A 28 14.07 -2.22 26.61
C LEU A 28 13.73 -3.60 27.20
N LEU A 29 14.71 -4.29 27.78
CA LEU A 29 14.51 -5.55 28.49
C LEU A 29 13.52 -5.41 29.66
N GLN A 30 13.59 -4.30 30.40
CA GLN A 30 12.67 -4.03 31.52
C GLN A 30 11.32 -3.50 31.05
N LYS A 31 11.31 -2.64 30.03
CA LYS A 31 10.08 -2.03 29.51
C LYS A 31 9.22 -3.04 28.76
N GLY A 32 9.84 -3.90 27.96
CA GLY A 32 9.20 -4.76 26.98
C GLY A 32 8.63 -3.98 25.79
N ALA A 33 8.65 -4.60 24.61
CA ALA A 33 7.93 -4.13 23.44
C ALA A 33 7.41 -5.34 22.67
N SER A 34 6.16 -5.28 22.23
CA SER A 34 5.51 -6.36 21.49
C SER A 34 4.49 -5.79 20.51
N ILE A 35 4.14 -6.54 19.48
CA ILE A 35 3.07 -6.21 18.55
C ILE A 35 2.07 -7.37 18.56
N GLY A 36 0.79 -7.04 18.65
CA GLY A 36 -0.29 -8.01 18.55
C GLY A 36 -1.29 -7.65 17.45
N ILE A 37 -2.27 -8.53 17.25
CA ILE A 37 -3.42 -8.27 16.35
C ILE A 37 -4.23 -7.05 16.82
N GLY A 38 -4.21 -6.73 18.12
CA GLY A 38 -4.85 -5.52 18.64
C GLY A 38 -4.26 -4.23 18.06
N ASP A 39 -2.99 -4.23 17.67
CA ASP A 39 -2.34 -3.07 17.05
C ASP A 39 -2.80 -2.84 15.60
N THR A 40 -3.43 -3.84 14.97
CA THR A 40 -3.92 -3.75 13.59
C THR A 40 -5.39 -3.35 13.49
N ILE A 41 -6.09 -3.20 14.60
CA ILE A 41 -7.52 -2.88 14.61
C ILE A 41 -7.72 -1.37 14.69
N ALA A 42 -8.33 -0.79 13.66
CA ALA A 42 -8.76 0.61 13.67
C ALA A 42 -10.17 0.79 14.24
N GLY A 43 -10.47 2.00 14.70
CA GLY A 43 -11.82 2.36 15.15
C GLY A 43 -12.87 2.24 14.05
N THR A 44 -14.11 1.94 14.42
CA THR A 44 -15.22 1.74 13.48
C THR A 44 -15.51 2.96 12.61
N SER A 45 -15.37 4.18 13.15
CA SER A 45 -15.50 5.42 12.39
C SER A 45 -14.44 5.52 11.29
N THR A 46 -13.19 5.22 11.62
CA THR A 46 -12.08 5.21 10.65
C THR A 46 -12.30 4.18 9.56
N LEU A 47 -12.78 2.97 9.91
CA LEU A 47 -13.12 1.95 8.92
C LEU A 47 -14.24 2.41 7.97
N HIS A 48 -15.24 3.15 8.48
CA HIS A 48 -16.28 3.74 7.64
C HIS A 48 -15.70 4.79 6.68
N ASP A 49 -14.81 5.66 7.15
CA ASP A 49 -14.16 6.69 6.32
C ASP A 49 -13.27 6.06 5.23
N ILE A 50 -12.57 4.97 5.54
CA ILE A 50 -11.78 4.20 4.58
C ILE A 50 -12.67 3.60 3.50
N ASN A 51 -13.74 2.91 3.90
CA ASN A 51 -14.69 2.31 2.96
C ASN A 51 -15.35 3.39 2.08
N ALA A 52 -15.72 4.54 2.66
CA ALA A 52 -16.25 5.65 1.90
C ALA A 52 -15.23 6.19 0.86
N THR A 53 -13.95 6.27 1.24
CA THR A 53 -12.86 6.67 0.34
C THR A 53 -12.69 5.69 -0.83
N ILE A 54 -12.70 4.39 -0.55
CA ILE A 54 -12.57 3.34 -1.58
C ILE A 54 -13.79 3.35 -2.51
N VAL A 55 -15.01 3.43 -1.97
CA VAL A 55 -16.24 3.53 -2.75
C VAL A 55 -16.24 4.76 -3.66
N ASN A 56 -15.77 5.91 -3.17
CA ASN A 56 -15.63 7.11 -3.98
C ASN A 56 -14.61 6.94 -5.11
N ALA A 57 -13.49 6.26 -4.86
CA ALA A 57 -12.52 5.94 -5.90
C ALA A 57 -13.09 4.98 -6.95
N LYS A 58 -13.84 3.95 -6.55
CA LYS A 58 -14.54 3.06 -7.49
C LYS A 58 -15.53 3.83 -8.36
N LYS A 59 -16.28 4.78 -7.78
CA LYS A 59 -17.19 5.67 -8.53
C LYS A 59 -16.43 6.54 -9.54
N GLU A 60 -15.28 7.08 -9.17
CA GLU A 60 -14.41 7.86 -10.07
C GLU A 60 -13.94 7.00 -11.25
N VAL A 61 -13.51 5.77 -11.01
CA VAL A 61 -13.12 4.83 -12.06
C VAL A 61 -14.29 4.51 -12.99
N THR A 62 -15.49 4.27 -12.46
CA THR A 62 -16.70 4.07 -13.27
C THR A 62 -17.01 5.29 -14.14
N ALA A 63 -16.84 6.51 -13.61
CA ALA A 63 -17.01 7.72 -14.39
C ALA A 63 -15.95 7.84 -15.51
N LEU A 64 -14.70 7.47 -15.24
CA LEU A 64 -13.64 7.42 -16.27
C LEU A 64 -13.94 6.39 -17.37
N ILE A 65 -14.45 5.21 -17.00
CA ILE A 65 -14.87 4.17 -17.95
C ILE A 65 -15.97 4.71 -18.87
N ASN A 66 -16.98 5.39 -18.29
CA ASN A 66 -18.07 5.98 -19.07
C ASN A 66 -17.58 7.10 -20.01
N LYS A 67 -16.65 7.96 -19.56
CA LYS A 67 -16.02 8.98 -20.42
C LYS A 67 -15.22 8.37 -21.57
N ALA A 68 -14.52 7.28 -21.33
CA ALA A 68 -13.79 6.56 -22.37
C ALA A 68 -14.74 5.96 -23.41
N ARG A 69 -15.86 5.37 -22.97
CA ARG A 69 -16.89 4.79 -23.84
C ARG A 69 -17.62 5.83 -24.69
N THR A 70 -17.85 7.04 -24.17
CA THR A 70 -18.48 8.14 -24.92
C THR A 70 -17.52 8.91 -25.80
N GLY A 71 -16.22 8.59 -25.79
CA GLY A 71 -15.20 9.30 -26.58
C GLY A 71 -14.82 10.68 -26.02
N ASN A 72 -15.27 11.03 -24.82
CA ASN A 72 -15.01 12.33 -24.18
C ASN A 72 -13.72 12.36 -23.34
N LEU A 73 -12.81 11.39 -23.55
CA LEU A 73 -11.54 11.33 -22.80
C LEU A 73 -10.43 12.05 -23.56
N GLU A 74 -9.90 13.11 -22.96
CA GLU A 74 -8.75 13.84 -23.51
C GLU A 74 -7.46 13.01 -23.42
N ARG A 75 -6.70 13.01 -24.51
CA ARG A 75 -5.44 12.28 -24.65
C ARG A 75 -4.29 13.05 -24.01
N LYS A 76 -3.49 12.39 -23.17
CA LYS A 76 -2.25 12.99 -22.64
C LYS A 76 -1.15 13.02 -23.72
N PRO A 77 -0.27 14.03 -23.72
CA PRO A 77 0.84 14.10 -24.67
C PRO A 77 1.69 12.83 -24.66
N GLY A 78 1.99 12.29 -25.83
CA GLY A 78 2.83 11.09 -25.97
C GLY A 78 2.21 9.75 -25.56
N LYS A 79 0.95 9.70 -25.12
CA LYS A 79 0.25 8.46 -24.75
C LYS A 79 -0.95 8.21 -25.63
N THR A 80 -1.30 6.98 -25.94
CA THR A 80 -2.58 6.65 -26.60
C THR A 80 -3.78 6.98 -25.71
N ILE A 81 -5.00 6.95 -26.26
CA ILE A 81 -6.23 7.16 -25.47
C ILE A 81 -6.35 6.09 -24.37
N MET A 82 -6.06 4.83 -24.71
CA MET A 82 -6.12 3.73 -23.75
C MET A 82 -5.03 3.83 -22.66
N GLU A 83 -3.80 4.20 -23.03
CA GLU A 83 -2.75 4.44 -22.04
C GLU A 83 -3.05 5.66 -21.14
N THR A 84 -3.74 6.66 -21.68
CA THR A 84 -4.21 7.80 -20.91
C THR A 84 -5.28 7.38 -19.90
N PHE A 85 -6.24 6.56 -20.35
CA PHE A 85 -7.26 5.97 -19.50
C PHE A 85 -6.63 5.15 -18.35
N GLU A 86 -5.75 4.21 -18.68
CA GLU A 86 -5.07 3.36 -17.70
C GLU A 86 -4.24 4.17 -16.70
N ALA A 87 -3.52 5.20 -17.17
CA ALA A 87 -2.75 6.07 -16.29
C ALA A 87 -3.66 6.86 -15.33
N ASN A 88 -4.81 7.36 -15.79
CA ASN A 88 -5.75 8.08 -14.94
C ASN A 88 -6.40 7.17 -13.89
N VAL A 89 -6.81 5.95 -14.30
CA VAL A 89 -7.39 4.97 -13.37
C VAL A 89 -6.38 4.54 -12.31
N ASN A 90 -5.15 4.19 -12.72
CA ASN A 90 -4.11 3.79 -11.78
C ASN A 90 -3.77 4.93 -10.81
N SER A 91 -3.71 6.18 -11.29
CA SER A 91 -3.50 7.35 -10.44
C SER A 91 -4.64 7.56 -9.43
N ALA A 92 -5.90 7.40 -9.82
CA ALA A 92 -7.05 7.56 -8.94
C ALA A 92 -7.05 6.49 -7.83
N LEU A 93 -6.81 5.23 -8.19
CA LEU A 93 -6.77 4.11 -7.24
C LEU A 93 -5.58 4.24 -6.26
N ASN A 94 -4.39 4.58 -6.74
CA ASN A 94 -3.24 4.81 -5.87
C ASN A 94 -3.44 6.00 -4.93
N SER A 95 -4.07 7.09 -5.41
CA SER A 95 -4.41 8.24 -4.56
C SER A 95 -5.40 7.85 -3.45
N ALA A 96 -6.36 6.97 -3.76
CA ALA A 96 -7.32 6.47 -2.77
C ALA A 96 -6.64 5.63 -1.69
N THR A 97 -5.74 4.71 -2.07
CA THR A 97 -4.94 3.93 -1.13
C THR A 97 -4.07 4.82 -0.24
N GLU A 98 -3.42 5.85 -0.80
CA GLU A 98 -2.61 6.78 -0.02
C GLU A 98 -3.46 7.59 0.98
N LYS A 99 -4.64 8.07 0.56
CA LYS A 99 -5.58 8.79 1.43
C LYS A 99 -6.08 7.90 2.57
N ALA A 100 -6.44 6.65 2.27
CA ALA A 100 -6.84 5.67 3.27
C ALA A 100 -5.71 5.40 4.28
N GLY A 101 -4.48 5.22 3.80
CA GLY A 101 -3.31 5.03 4.65
C GLY A 101 -3.06 6.21 5.59
N LYS A 102 -3.12 7.45 5.09
CA LYS A 102 -2.98 8.66 5.92
C LYS A 102 -4.10 8.78 6.95
N ALA A 103 -5.33 8.40 6.61
CA ALA A 103 -6.45 8.41 7.54
C ALA A 103 -6.22 7.41 8.69
N VAL A 104 -5.79 6.18 8.39
CA VAL A 104 -5.44 5.17 9.40
C VAL A 104 -4.32 5.67 10.31
N GLN A 105 -3.23 6.18 9.75
CA GLN A 105 -2.09 6.64 10.54
C GLN A 105 -2.47 7.75 11.52
N LYS A 106 -3.36 8.66 11.11
CA LYS A 106 -3.87 9.72 11.99
C LYS A 106 -4.80 9.19 13.08
N ALA A 107 -5.61 8.17 12.77
CA ALA A 107 -6.55 7.57 13.69
C ALA A 107 -5.89 6.67 14.74
N LEU A 108 -4.78 6.01 14.41
CA LEU A 108 -4.05 5.18 15.37
C LEU A 108 -3.50 6.02 16.52
N ARG A 109 -3.73 5.54 17.74
CA ARG A 109 -3.20 6.16 18.96
C ARG A 109 -1.68 6.16 18.95
N LYS A 110 -1.07 7.14 19.63
CA LYS A 110 0.40 7.28 19.70
C LYS A 110 1.09 6.11 20.41
N ASP A 111 0.37 5.39 21.27
CA ASP A 111 0.84 4.23 22.03
C ASP A 111 0.62 2.89 21.30
N ASN A 112 0.13 2.92 20.06
CA ASN A 112 0.05 1.72 19.23
C ASN A 112 1.46 1.27 18.80
N ASN A 113 1.79 -0.01 18.98
CA ASN A 113 3.15 -0.49 18.81
C ASN A 113 3.63 -0.48 17.36
N ILE A 114 2.72 -0.75 16.40
CA ILE A 114 3.03 -0.70 14.97
C ILE A 114 3.32 0.75 14.56
N LYS A 115 2.52 1.71 15.05
CA LYS A 115 2.76 3.12 14.81
C LYS A 115 4.08 3.59 15.41
N MET A 116 4.38 3.21 16.66
CA MET A 116 5.65 3.52 17.30
C MET A 116 6.86 2.99 16.51
N MET A 117 6.75 1.78 15.94
CA MET A 117 7.81 1.18 15.11
C MET A 117 8.09 1.99 13.83
N VAL A 118 7.01 2.42 13.16
CA VAL A 118 7.10 3.24 11.94
C VAL A 118 7.60 4.66 12.26
N ASP A 119 7.09 5.28 13.32
CA ASP A 119 7.49 6.63 13.74
C ASP A 119 8.95 6.67 14.22
N ALA A 120 9.43 5.60 14.85
CA ALA A 120 10.84 5.44 15.21
C ALA A 120 11.75 5.14 14.00
N GLY A 121 11.17 4.84 12.84
CA GLY A 121 11.92 4.45 11.64
C GLY A 121 12.65 3.12 11.76
N SER A 122 12.25 2.26 12.72
CA SER A 122 12.95 1.00 12.98
C SER A 122 12.55 -0.09 11.98
N LYS A 123 11.25 -0.22 11.69
CA LYS A 123 10.77 -1.14 10.66
C LYS A 123 9.37 -0.77 10.16
N GLY A 124 9.16 -0.99 8.86
CA GLY A 124 7.91 -0.70 8.20
C GLY A 124 7.72 0.78 7.87
N ASN A 125 6.68 1.07 7.09
CA ASN A 125 6.33 2.41 6.66
C ASN A 125 4.80 2.61 6.68
N ALA A 126 4.36 3.80 6.27
CA ALA A 126 2.94 4.15 6.18
C ALA A 126 2.12 3.21 5.29
N ILE A 127 2.73 2.71 4.21
CA ILE A 127 2.08 1.79 3.27
C ILE A 127 1.84 0.45 3.96
N ASN A 128 2.77 -0.06 4.76
CA ASN A 128 2.56 -1.32 5.48
C ASN A 128 1.38 -1.23 6.45
N ILE A 129 1.25 -0.13 7.19
CA ILE A 129 0.08 0.11 8.06
C ILE A 129 -1.21 0.13 7.23
N CYS A 130 -1.20 0.83 6.08
CA CYS A 130 -2.33 0.89 5.18
C CYS A 130 -2.76 -0.50 4.69
N GLN A 131 -1.82 -1.34 4.25
CA GLN A 131 -2.13 -2.66 3.71
C GLN A 131 -2.65 -3.64 4.77
N ILE A 132 -2.13 -3.52 5.99
CA ILE A 132 -2.57 -4.37 7.11
C ILE A 132 -3.98 -3.99 7.56
N ILE A 133 -4.31 -2.69 7.62
CA ILE A 133 -5.52 -2.18 8.27
C ILE A 133 -6.61 -1.75 7.29
N ALA A 134 -6.26 -0.99 6.24
CA ALA A 134 -7.21 -0.36 5.32
C ALA A 134 -7.46 -1.19 4.05
N CYS A 135 -6.50 -1.22 3.12
CA CYS A 135 -6.58 -1.96 1.87
C CYS A 135 -5.19 -2.20 1.28
N VAL A 136 -5.02 -3.33 0.59
CA VAL A 136 -3.72 -3.66 -0.04
C VAL A 136 -3.45 -2.75 -1.25
N GLY A 137 -4.49 -2.40 -2.02
CA GLY A 137 -4.41 -1.47 -3.14
C GLY A 137 -4.19 -2.15 -4.50
N GLN A 138 -3.86 -1.33 -5.51
CA GLN A 138 -3.72 -1.78 -6.90
C GLN A 138 -2.48 -2.66 -7.11
N GLN A 139 -2.68 -3.86 -7.65
CA GLN A 139 -1.61 -4.73 -8.10
C GLN A 139 -1.23 -4.39 -9.54
N ASN A 140 0.07 -4.21 -9.78
CA ASN A 140 0.62 -3.94 -11.09
C ASN A 140 1.56 -5.07 -11.50
N VAL A 141 1.58 -5.38 -12.79
CA VAL A 141 2.56 -6.25 -13.44
C VAL A 141 3.13 -5.50 -14.63
N GLN A 142 4.45 -5.39 -14.71
CA GLN A 142 5.20 -4.66 -15.75
C GLN A 142 4.76 -3.19 -15.85
N GLY A 143 4.54 -2.55 -14.70
CA GLY A 143 4.12 -1.15 -14.61
C GLY A 143 2.70 -0.85 -15.10
N LYS A 144 1.89 -1.88 -15.40
CA LYS A 144 0.49 -1.77 -15.82
C LYS A 144 -0.41 -2.52 -14.85
N ARG A 145 -1.70 -2.17 -14.81
CA ARG A 145 -2.71 -3.00 -14.13
C ARG A 145 -2.76 -4.39 -14.77
N ILE A 146 -3.26 -5.39 -14.05
CA ILE A 146 -3.29 -6.78 -14.49
C ILE A 146 -3.88 -6.90 -15.90
N GLY A 147 -3.06 -7.38 -16.84
CA GLY A 147 -3.44 -7.55 -18.25
C GLY A 147 -4.43 -8.69 -18.47
N TYR A 148 -5.03 -8.72 -19.66
CA TYR A 148 -5.90 -9.84 -20.06
C TYR A 148 -5.05 -11.06 -20.41
N GLY A 149 -5.07 -12.07 -19.54
CA GLY A 149 -4.44 -13.36 -19.79
C GLY A 149 -5.34 -14.35 -20.55
N PHE A 150 -6.65 -14.11 -20.54
CA PHE A 150 -7.65 -14.81 -21.36
C PHE A 150 -8.18 -13.86 -22.44
N ILE A 151 -9.00 -14.40 -23.36
CA ILE A 151 -9.67 -13.61 -24.40
C ILE A 151 -10.54 -12.52 -23.75
N ASP A 152 -10.04 -11.28 -23.83
CA ASP A 152 -10.65 -10.03 -23.35
C ASP A 152 -11.03 -10.00 -21.86
N ARG A 153 -10.34 -10.78 -21.02
CA ARG A 153 -10.58 -10.81 -19.56
C ARG A 153 -9.36 -11.30 -18.78
N THR A 154 -9.32 -10.96 -17.48
CA THR A 154 -8.22 -11.32 -16.57
C THR A 154 -8.38 -12.72 -15.98
N LEU A 155 -9.60 -13.08 -15.57
CA LEU A 155 -9.96 -14.40 -15.04
C LEU A 155 -11.27 -14.89 -15.69
N PRO A 156 -11.53 -16.21 -15.74
CA PRO A 156 -12.77 -16.75 -16.30
C PRO A 156 -14.03 -16.35 -15.51
N HIS A 157 -13.84 -15.87 -14.28
CA HIS A 157 -14.89 -15.36 -13.39
C HIS A 157 -15.38 -13.95 -13.77
N PHE A 158 -14.64 -13.22 -14.60
CA PHE A 158 -15.01 -11.88 -15.05
C PHE A 158 -15.61 -11.91 -16.45
N ASN A 159 -16.45 -10.90 -16.72
CA ASN A 159 -16.99 -10.65 -18.05
C ASN A 159 -15.90 -10.15 -19.00
N LYS A 160 -16.14 -10.31 -20.30
CA LYS A 160 -15.28 -9.73 -21.34
C LYS A 160 -15.31 -8.21 -21.28
N ASP A 161 -14.19 -7.59 -21.62
CA ASP A 161 -13.99 -6.14 -21.68
C ASP A 161 -14.29 -5.41 -20.35
N ASP A 162 -14.16 -6.13 -19.23
CA ASP A 162 -14.30 -5.54 -17.91
C ASP A 162 -13.04 -4.75 -17.54
N LEU A 163 -13.18 -3.43 -17.49
CA LEU A 163 -12.14 -2.45 -17.13
C LEU A 163 -12.23 -2.01 -15.67
N GLY A 164 -13.16 -2.59 -14.90
CA GLY A 164 -13.39 -2.30 -13.50
C GLY A 164 -12.16 -2.53 -12.62
N PRO A 165 -12.10 -1.89 -11.45
CA PRO A 165 -10.96 -2.02 -10.53
C PRO A 165 -10.74 -3.48 -10.09
N GLU A 166 -11.81 -4.21 -9.76
CA GLU A 166 -11.75 -5.60 -9.27
C GLU A 166 -11.22 -6.56 -10.35
N SER A 167 -11.74 -6.47 -11.58
CA SER A 167 -11.28 -7.27 -12.71
C SER A 167 -9.81 -7.02 -13.03
N ARG A 168 -9.31 -5.81 -12.80
CA ARG A 168 -7.96 -5.37 -13.17
C ARG A 168 -6.99 -5.33 -11.99
N GLY A 169 -7.26 -6.07 -10.91
CA GLY A 169 -6.30 -6.32 -9.84
C GLY A 169 -6.24 -5.27 -8.73
N PHE A 170 -7.29 -4.48 -8.52
CA PHE A 170 -7.42 -3.68 -7.30
C PHE A 170 -7.85 -4.57 -6.14
N VAL A 171 -7.06 -4.59 -5.08
CA VAL A 171 -7.37 -5.31 -3.84
C VAL A 171 -7.96 -4.33 -2.83
N GLU A 172 -9.26 -4.45 -2.60
CA GLU A 172 -10.01 -3.60 -1.68
C GLU A 172 -9.80 -4.03 -0.23
N ASN A 173 -9.69 -5.32 0.02
CA ASN A 173 -9.54 -5.84 1.37
C ASN A 173 -8.14 -5.56 1.95
N SER A 174 -8.07 -5.48 3.28
CA SER A 174 -6.81 -5.47 4.03
C SER A 174 -6.36 -6.88 4.40
N TYR A 175 -5.10 -7.03 4.82
CA TYR A 175 -4.63 -8.33 5.33
C TYR A 175 -5.39 -8.78 6.58
N LEU A 176 -5.90 -7.85 7.39
CA LEU A 176 -6.73 -8.18 8.55
C LEU A 176 -8.09 -8.76 8.16
N GLN A 177 -8.72 -8.20 7.12
CA GLN A 177 -10.02 -8.69 6.62
C GLN A 177 -9.88 -10.00 5.82
N GLY A 178 -8.72 -10.19 5.19
CA GLY A 178 -8.45 -11.32 4.31
C GLY A 178 -8.85 -11.01 2.87
N LEU A 179 -8.12 -11.61 1.93
CA LEU A 179 -8.31 -11.38 0.49
C LEU A 179 -9.30 -12.41 -0.08
N THR A 180 -10.11 -11.96 -1.03
CA THR A 180 -10.90 -12.87 -1.88
C THR A 180 -10.00 -13.73 -2.78
N PRO A 181 -10.47 -14.87 -3.31
CA PRO A 181 -9.64 -15.72 -4.17
C PRO A 181 -9.07 -14.99 -5.41
N GLN A 182 -9.84 -14.09 -6.02
CA GLN A 182 -9.40 -13.28 -7.16
C GLN A 182 -8.31 -12.29 -6.75
N GLU A 183 -8.52 -11.57 -5.64
CA GLU A 183 -7.53 -10.64 -5.09
C GLU A 183 -6.23 -11.35 -4.70
N LEU A 184 -6.32 -12.51 -4.06
CA LEU A 184 -5.16 -13.32 -3.69
C LEU A 184 -4.34 -13.70 -4.92
N TYR A 185 -5.01 -14.12 -5.99
CA TYR A 185 -4.33 -14.50 -7.23
C TYR A 185 -3.64 -13.28 -7.90
N PHE A 186 -4.33 -12.15 -7.99
CA PHE A 186 -3.72 -10.92 -8.52
C PHE A 186 -2.58 -10.40 -7.66
N HIS A 187 -2.69 -10.52 -6.33
CA HIS A 187 -1.63 -10.17 -5.39
C HIS A 187 -0.41 -11.08 -5.56
N ALA A 188 -0.62 -12.39 -5.74
CA ALA A 188 0.46 -13.33 -6.01
C ALA A 188 1.17 -13.05 -7.36
N MET A 189 0.43 -12.62 -8.38
CA MET A 189 1.02 -12.18 -9.66
C MET A 189 1.98 -11.01 -9.48
N GLY A 190 1.55 -9.95 -8.79
CA GLY A 190 2.40 -8.80 -8.49
C GLY A 190 3.60 -9.18 -7.60
N GLY A 191 3.38 -10.03 -6.60
CA GLY A 191 4.46 -10.54 -5.74
C GLY A 191 5.49 -11.37 -6.50
N ARG A 192 5.07 -12.15 -7.50
CA ARG A 192 5.99 -12.96 -8.32
C ARG A 192 6.92 -12.10 -9.17
N GLU A 193 6.43 -11.00 -9.74
CA GLU A 193 7.26 -10.06 -10.49
C GLU A 193 8.42 -9.55 -9.61
N GLY A 194 8.10 -9.08 -8.40
CA GLY A 194 9.13 -8.59 -7.48
C GLY A 194 10.19 -9.64 -7.10
N ILE A 195 9.80 -10.91 -6.96
CA ILE A 195 10.76 -12.00 -6.68
C ILE A 195 11.66 -12.27 -7.90
N VAL A 196 11.09 -12.26 -9.11
CA VAL A 196 11.86 -12.49 -10.33
C VAL A 196 12.84 -11.34 -10.59
N ASP A 197 12.42 -10.10 -10.38
CA ASP A 197 13.30 -8.92 -10.54
C ASP A 197 14.45 -8.89 -9.52
N THR A 198 14.29 -9.58 -8.39
CA THR A 198 15.31 -9.68 -7.34
C THR A 198 16.30 -10.82 -7.57
N ALA A 199 15.91 -11.86 -8.32
CA ALA A 199 16.68 -13.09 -8.55
C ALA A 199 17.74 -12.89 -9.65
#